data_AF-A0A7J7S3T7-F1
#
_entry.id   AF-A0A7J7S3T7-F1
#
_cell.length_a   1.000
_cell.length_b   1.000
_cell.length_c   1.000
_cell.angle_alpha   90.00
_cell.angle_beta   90.00
_cell.angle_gamma   90.00
#
_symmetry.space_group_name_H-M   'P 1'
#
loop_
_entity.id
_entity.type
_entity.pdbx_description
1 polymer ?
#
loop_
_entity_poly.entity_id
_entity_poly.type
_entity_poly.pdbx_seq_one_letter_code
_entity_poly.pdbx_strand_id
1 'polypeptide(L)'
;MEVGIGGAYDCTNIVRKPVVCGVSALGMDHTSLLGDTMEKIAWQKGGIFKRGVPAFTVPQPDGPLAVLRERAEQVSCPLYLCPPLDALEDGAPPLTLGLEGEHQRSNAALALQLARCWLQRKDRHGIGELRVSRPSLLCQLPLAPVFQPTAPMRHGLRDTEWPGRTQMLCRGPLTWYLDGAHTCSSVQACVRWFRQALQRRKGGPEVRVLLFNSTGDRDGRDPVLQTPSPPRDLLSHPVASSGASVLREAAAVHVLVTGSLHLVGGVLKLLDPSLSQ
;
A
#
# COMPACT_ATOMS: atom_id res chain seq x y z
N MET A 1 4.96 -3.06 -14.49
CA MET A 1 4.56 -4.47 -14.34
C MET A 1 4.57 -4.74 -12.86
N GLU A 2 3.41 -5.01 -12.29
CA GLU A 2 3.28 -5.42 -10.90
C GLU A 2 3.57 -6.93 -10.80
N VAL A 3 4.26 -7.33 -9.74
CA VAL A 3 4.60 -8.74 -9.46
C VAL A 3 3.41 -9.40 -8.79
N GLY A 4 3.09 -10.64 -9.16
CA GLY A 4 1.99 -11.40 -8.55
C GLY A 4 2.29 -11.76 -7.09
N ILE A 5 3.09 -12.81 -6.88
CA ILE A 5 3.45 -13.29 -5.54
C ILE A 5 4.97 -13.49 -5.45
N GLY A 6 5.59 -12.88 -4.43
CA GLY A 6 7.04 -12.97 -4.23
C GLY A 6 7.81 -12.07 -5.19
N GLY A 7 8.55 -12.68 -6.13
CA GLY A 7 9.36 -11.95 -7.10
C GLY A 7 10.38 -12.84 -7.80
N ALA A 8 11.21 -13.57 -7.05
CA ALA A 8 12.27 -14.42 -7.60
C ALA A 8 11.73 -15.44 -8.61
N TYR A 9 10.63 -16.10 -8.26
CA TYR A 9 9.99 -17.16 -9.05
C TYR A 9 8.63 -16.77 -9.61
N ASP A 10 8.29 -15.47 -9.58
CA ASP A 10 7.04 -14.99 -10.13
C ASP A 10 7.08 -15.01 -11.66
N CYS A 11 5.95 -15.31 -12.31
CA CYS A 11 5.86 -15.38 -13.76
C CYS A 11 6.18 -14.05 -14.46
N THR A 12 6.03 -12.91 -13.77
CA THR A 12 6.41 -11.59 -14.30
C THR A 12 7.92 -11.37 -14.33
N ASN A 13 8.71 -12.16 -13.60
CA ASN A 13 10.17 -12.03 -13.52
C ASN A 13 10.91 -12.56 -14.75
N ILE A 14 10.18 -12.81 -15.85
CA ILE A 14 10.72 -13.11 -17.18
C ILE A 14 11.40 -11.90 -17.84
N VAL A 15 11.11 -10.68 -17.38
CA VAL A 15 11.72 -9.45 -17.91
C VAL A 15 13.19 -9.40 -17.52
N ARG A 16 14.07 -9.65 -18.48
CA ARG A 16 15.53 -9.76 -18.23
C ARG A 16 16.20 -8.42 -17.91
N LYS A 17 15.75 -7.33 -18.55
CA LYS A 17 16.34 -5.99 -18.42
C LYS A 17 15.26 -4.92 -18.21
N PRO A 18 14.57 -4.93 -17.05
CA PRO A 18 13.67 -3.85 -16.70
C PRO A 18 14.45 -2.53 -16.63
N VAL A 19 13.77 -1.42 -16.88
CA VAL A 19 14.39 -0.08 -16.87
C VAL A 19 14.80 0.31 -15.45
N VAL A 20 13.94 -0.04 -14.49
CA VAL A 20 14.02 0.22 -13.06
C VAL A 20 13.17 -0.82 -12.31
N CYS A 21 13.56 -1.19 -11.10
CA CYS A 21 12.79 -2.07 -10.20
C CYS A 21 12.38 -1.32 -8.92
N GLY A 22 11.32 -1.77 -8.25
CA GLY A 22 10.84 -1.19 -7.01
C GLY A 22 10.32 -2.23 -6.04
N VAL A 23 10.65 -2.09 -4.76
CA VAL A 23 10.11 -2.89 -3.66
C VAL A 23 9.39 -1.97 -2.68
N SER A 24 8.07 -2.11 -2.57
CA SER A 24 7.25 -1.37 -1.60
C SER A 24 7.44 -1.89 -0.18
N ALA A 25 6.71 -1.33 0.79
CA ALA A 25 6.76 -1.78 2.17
C ALA A 25 6.53 -3.30 2.28
N LEU A 26 7.41 -3.96 3.03
CA LEU A 26 7.35 -5.40 3.27
C LEU A 26 6.45 -5.67 4.48
N GLY A 27 5.75 -6.80 4.44
CA GLY A 27 4.96 -7.30 5.55
C GLY A 27 4.87 -8.81 5.49
N MET A 28 4.44 -9.41 6.59
CA MET A 28 4.12 -10.84 6.64
C MET A 28 2.94 -11.11 5.72
N ASP A 29 3.20 -11.82 4.63
CA ASP A 29 2.22 -12.15 3.60
C ASP A 29 2.62 -13.44 2.88
N HIS A 30 1.63 -14.22 2.47
CA HIS A 30 1.79 -15.50 1.77
C HIS A 30 2.89 -16.41 2.39
N THR A 31 2.90 -16.54 3.71
CA THR A 31 3.99 -17.20 4.45
C THR A 31 4.21 -18.67 4.08
N SER A 32 3.15 -19.37 3.67
CA SER A 32 3.23 -20.74 3.14
C SER A 32 4.05 -20.86 1.85
N LEU A 33 4.14 -19.79 1.06
CA LEU A 33 4.87 -19.76 -0.21
C LEU A 33 6.20 -18.99 -0.10
N LEU A 34 6.20 -17.87 0.62
CA LEU A 34 7.32 -16.93 0.67
C LEU A 34 8.25 -17.16 1.86
N GLY A 35 7.81 -17.94 2.85
CA GLY A 35 8.52 -18.19 4.10
C GLY A 35 7.83 -17.54 5.30
N ASP A 36 8.19 -18.05 6.48
CA ASP A 36 7.65 -17.70 7.79
C ASP A 36 8.34 -16.49 8.46
N THR A 37 9.28 -15.83 7.77
CA THR A 37 9.94 -14.61 8.27
C THR A 37 9.95 -13.49 7.23
N MET A 38 10.04 -12.24 7.70
CA MET A 38 10.11 -11.09 6.79
C MET A 38 11.38 -11.10 5.94
N GLU A 39 12.47 -11.69 6.43
CA GLU A 39 13.73 -11.87 5.70
C GLU A 39 13.55 -12.82 4.51
N LYS A 40 12.84 -13.94 4.67
CA LYS A 40 12.54 -14.85 3.57
C LYS A 40 11.65 -14.17 2.52
N ILE A 41 10.68 -13.39 2.96
CA ILE A 41 9.82 -12.57 2.07
C ILE A 41 10.65 -11.52 1.33
N ALA A 42 11.57 -10.84 2.03
CA ALA A 42 12.48 -9.86 1.43
C ALA A 42 13.37 -10.51 0.37
N TRP A 43 13.89 -11.71 0.63
CA TRP A 43 14.69 -12.47 -0.32
C TRP A 43 13.92 -12.78 -1.60
N GLN A 44 12.65 -13.18 -1.48
CA GLN A 44 11.76 -13.45 -2.61
C GLN A 44 11.48 -12.18 -3.41
N LYS A 45 11.09 -11.09 -2.75
CA LYS A 45 10.76 -9.81 -3.41
C LYS A 45 11.99 -9.14 -4.03
N GLY A 46 13.17 -9.25 -3.39
CA GLY A 46 14.45 -8.81 -3.96
C GLY A 46 14.90 -9.63 -5.18
N GLY A 47 14.26 -10.76 -5.47
CA GLY A 47 14.54 -11.57 -6.66
C GLY A 47 14.19 -10.89 -7.99
N ILE A 48 13.53 -9.73 -7.97
CA ILE A 48 13.30 -8.89 -9.16
C ILE A 48 14.51 -8.04 -9.53
N PHE A 49 15.52 -7.93 -8.66
CA PHE A 49 16.72 -7.14 -8.94
C PHE A 49 17.52 -7.75 -10.09
N LYS A 50 18.02 -6.90 -10.97
CA LYS A 50 18.79 -7.30 -12.15
C LYS A 50 20.08 -6.51 -12.24
N ARG A 51 21.11 -7.13 -12.79
CA ARG A 51 22.45 -6.54 -12.90
C ARG A 51 22.43 -5.19 -13.61
N GLY A 52 22.99 -4.17 -12.96
CA GLY A 52 23.07 -2.80 -13.46
C GLY A 52 21.72 -2.06 -13.60
N VAL A 53 20.61 -2.69 -13.20
CA VAL A 53 19.30 -2.05 -13.17
C VAL A 53 19.12 -1.41 -11.79
N PRO A 54 18.78 -0.11 -11.70
CA PRO A 54 18.56 0.56 -10.45
C PRO A 54 17.27 0.04 -9.82
N ALA A 55 17.31 -0.13 -8.51
CA ALA A 55 16.19 -0.50 -7.70
C ALA A 55 15.94 0.55 -6.62
N PHE A 56 14.68 0.70 -6.26
CA PHE A 56 14.26 1.60 -5.18
C PHE A 56 13.46 0.81 -4.15
N THR A 57 13.68 1.09 -2.88
CA THR A 57 12.86 0.60 -1.77
C THR A 57 12.44 1.76 -0.89
N VAL A 58 11.39 1.55 -0.12
CA VAL A 58 10.97 2.43 0.98
C VAL A 58 11.60 1.98 2.30
N PRO A 59 11.45 2.73 3.42
CA PRO A 59 11.89 2.25 4.73
C PRO A 59 11.32 0.87 5.06
N GLN A 60 12.19 -0.01 5.57
CA GLN A 60 11.88 -1.37 5.99
C GLN A 60 12.47 -1.60 7.39
N PRO A 61 12.04 -2.65 8.12
CA PRO A 61 12.78 -3.12 9.28
C PRO A 61 14.20 -3.57 8.90
N ASP A 62 15.13 -3.49 9.86
CA ASP A 62 16.57 -3.67 9.60
C ASP A 62 16.91 -5.02 8.96
N GLY A 63 16.32 -6.13 9.44
CA GLY A 63 16.55 -7.47 8.91
C GLY A 63 16.16 -7.60 7.42
N PRO A 64 14.90 -7.35 7.05
CA PRO A 64 14.46 -7.32 5.66
C PRO A 64 15.25 -6.35 4.77
N LEU A 65 15.62 -5.18 5.30
CA LEU A 65 16.43 -4.21 4.56
C LEU A 65 17.83 -4.75 4.24
N ALA A 66 18.46 -5.42 5.21
CA ALA A 66 19.76 -6.07 5.03
C ALA A 66 19.70 -7.14 3.94
N VAL A 67 18.62 -7.95 3.91
CA VAL A 67 18.42 -8.96 2.85
C VAL A 67 18.27 -8.32 1.47
N LEU A 68 17.50 -7.24 1.34
CA LEU A 68 17.38 -6.52 0.06
C LEU A 68 18.73 -5.96 -0.39
N ARG A 69 19.51 -5.40 0.54
CA ARG A 69 20.87 -4.90 0.26
C ARG A 69 21.79 -6.02 -0.23
N GLU A 70 21.87 -7.13 0.49
CA GLU A 70 22.70 -8.28 0.12
C GLU A 70 22.31 -8.83 -1.25
N ARG A 71 21.00 -8.95 -1.53
CA ARG A 71 20.51 -9.35 -2.86
C ARG A 71 20.95 -8.40 -3.94
N ALA A 72 20.83 -7.10 -3.71
CA ALA A 72 21.24 -6.09 -4.67
C ALA A 72 22.76 -6.15 -4.94
N GLU A 73 23.57 -6.32 -3.90
CA GLU A 73 25.02 -6.49 -4.01
C GLU A 73 25.40 -7.75 -4.82
N GLN A 74 24.79 -8.90 -4.50
CA GLN A 74 25.03 -10.18 -5.18
C GLN A 74 24.82 -10.09 -6.69
N VAL A 75 23.79 -9.36 -7.15
CA VAL A 75 23.51 -9.20 -8.58
C VAL A 75 24.10 -7.92 -9.18
N SER A 76 24.84 -7.13 -8.40
CA SER A 76 25.36 -5.81 -8.81
C SER A 76 24.25 -4.86 -9.31
N CYS A 77 23.17 -4.77 -8.55
CA CYS A 77 22.03 -3.87 -8.72
C CYS A 77 22.22 -2.64 -7.82
N PRO A 78 22.25 -1.40 -8.35
CA PRO A 78 22.23 -0.20 -7.53
C PRO A 78 20.89 -0.08 -6.79
N LEU A 79 20.89 -0.23 -5.45
CA LEU A 79 19.68 -0.12 -4.63
C LEU A 79 19.70 1.18 -3.83
N TYR A 80 18.59 1.92 -3.88
CA TYR A 80 18.42 3.19 -3.19
C TYR A 80 17.21 3.18 -2.25
N LEU A 81 17.34 3.88 -1.13
CA LEU A 81 16.21 4.19 -0.24
C LEU A 81 15.49 5.45 -0.72
N CYS A 82 14.18 5.40 -0.91
CA CYS A 82 13.39 6.58 -1.24
C CYS A 82 13.40 7.58 -0.07
N PRO A 83 13.61 8.89 -0.34
CA PRO A 83 13.42 9.91 0.68
C PRO A 83 11.94 9.99 1.09
N PRO A 84 11.62 10.54 2.28
CA PRO A 84 10.25 10.84 2.64
C PRO A 84 9.63 11.80 1.61
N LEU A 85 8.32 11.69 1.41
CA LEU A 85 7.60 12.50 0.41
C LEU A 85 7.81 14.01 0.64
N ASP A 86 7.87 14.43 1.90
CA ASP A 86 8.08 15.81 2.34
C ASP A 86 9.38 16.41 1.78
N ALA A 87 10.43 15.60 1.61
CA ALA A 87 11.68 16.05 1.02
C ALA A 87 11.53 16.39 -0.48
N LEU A 88 10.51 15.83 -1.16
CA LEU A 88 10.17 16.13 -2.55
C LEU A 88 9.20 17.32 -2.67
N GLU A 89 8.71 17.85 -1.55
CA GLU A 89 7.86 19.04 -1.48
C GLU A 89 8.68 20.32 -1.31
N ASP A 90 9.98 20.22 -1.01
CA ASP A 90 10.82 21.38 -0.70
C ASP A 90 10.88 22.39 -1.87
N GLY A 91 10.54 23.64 -1.55
CA GLY A 91 10.44 24.74 -2.49
C GLY A 91 9.24 24.70 -3.45
N ALA A 92 8.20 23.89 -3.17
CA ALA A 92 7.00 23.80 -3.99
C ALA A 92 5.71 23.58 -3.17
N PRO A 93 4.51 23.73 -3.75
CA PRO A 93 3.26 23.42 -3.05
C PRO A 93 3.21 21.96 -2.58
N PRO A 94 2.56 21.66 -1.44
CA PRO A 94 2.39 20.30 -0.93
C PRO A 94 1.79 19.37 -1.98
N LEU A 95 2.22 18.12 -2.00
CA LEU A 95 1.69 17.12 -2.93
C LEU A 95 0.34 16.65 -2.44
N THR A 96 -0.69 16.84 -3.27
CA THR A 96 -2.00 16.22 -3.05
C THR A 96 -1.97 14.80 -3.61
N LEU A 97 -2.38 13.83 -2.79
CA LEU A 97 -2.51 12.44 -3.19
C LEU A 97 -4.00 12.11 -3.42
N GLY A 98 -4.32 11.44 -4.52
CA GLY A 98 -5.67 10.94 -4.79
C GLY A 98 -6.05 9.75 -3.91
N LEU A 99 -5.05 8.96 -3.51
CA LEU A 99 -5.22 7.86 -2.56
C LEU A 99 -4.97 8.35 -1.13
N GLU A 100 -5.95 8.13 -0.25
CA GLU A 100 -5.83 8.52 1.15
C GLU A 100 -5.01 7.53 1.99
N GLY A 101 -4.48 8.00 3.12
CA GLY A 101 -3.80 7.19 4.13
C GLY A 101 -2.30 7.48 4.22
N GLU A 102 -1.76 7.42 5.44
CA GLU A 102 -0.34 7.75 5.72
C GLU A 102 0.64 6.88 4.92
N HIS A 103 0.33 5.60 4.75
CA HIS A 103 1.13 4.66 3.98
C HIS A 103 1.27 5.07 2.50
N GLN A 104 0.30 5.83 1.97
CA GLN A 104 0.36 6.33 0.60
C GLN A 104 1.47 7.37 0.38
N ARG A 105 1.95 8.05 1.43
CA ARG A 105 3.11 8.96 1.29
C ARG A 105 4.36 8.19 0.86
N SER A 106 4.58 7.01 1.44
CA SER A 106 5.69 6.12 1.10
C SER A 106 5.53 5.53 -0.30
N ASN A 107 4.32 5.09 -0.65
CA ASN A 107 3.99 4.60 -1.99
C ASN A 107 4.19 5.68 -3.06
N ALA A 108 3.77 6.91 -2.79
CA ALA A 108 3.95 8.06 -3.69
C ALA A 108 5.42 8.40 -3.89
N ALA A 109 6.23 8.41 -2.82
CA ALA A 109 7.67 8.64 -2.92
C ALA A 109 8.36 7.57 -3.79
N LEU A 110 7.98 6.29 -3.61
CA LEU A 110 8.47 5.21 -4.46
C LEU A 110 8.03 5.39 -5.92
N ALA A 111 6.75 5.67 -6.16
CA ALA A 111 6.20 5.87 -7.50
C ALA A 111 6.89 7.02 -8.23
N LEU A 112 7.14 8.14 -7.56
CA LEU A 112 7.87 9.29 -8.10
C LEU A 112 9.30 8.92 -8.51
N GLN A 113 10.03 8.17 -7.68
CA GLN A 113 11.40 7.76 -8.00
C GLN A 113 11.44 6.77 -9.16
N LEU A 114 10.52 5.81 -9.19
CA LEU A 114 10.38 4.87 -10.31
C LEU A 114 10.05 5.60 -11.62
N ALA A 115 9.07 6.51 -11.61
CA ALA A 115 8.67 7.29 -12.77
C ALA A 115 9.81 8.18 -13.28
N ARG A 116 10.48 8.90 -12.38
CA ARG A 116 11.64 9.73 -12.72
C ARG A 116 12.74 8.91 -13.36
N CYS A 117 13.15 7.81 -12.72
CA CYS A 117 14.22 6.96 -13.21
C CYS A 117 13.88 6.38 -14.60
N TRP A 118 12.62 5.96 -14.77
CA TRP A 118 12.14 5.44 -16.06
C TRP A 118 12.20 6.51 -17.15
N LEU A 119 11.68 7.72 -16.89
CA LEU A 119 11.68 8.83 -17.84
C LEU A 119 13.11 9.21 -18.24
N GLN A 120 14.01 9.40 -17.27
CA GLN A 120 15.41 9.75 -17.55
C GLN A 120 16.13 8.70 -18.40
N ARG A 121 15.86 7.42 -18.15
CA ARG A 121 16.49 6.32 -18.91
C ARG A 121 15.89 6.13 -20.30
N LYS A 122 14.67 6.60 -20.54
CA LYS A 122 14.01 6.54 -21.84
C LYS A 122 14.31 7.74 -22.73
N ASP A 123 14.46 8.92 -22.13
CA ASP A 123 14.60 10.19 -22.84
C ASP A 123 16.02 10.43 -23.42
N ARG A 124 16.98 9.49 -23.24
CA ARG A 124 18.40 9.58 -23.68
C ARG A 124 19.17 10.83 -23.21
N HIS A 125 18.56 11.76 -22.49
CA HIS A 125 19.25 12.81 -21.74
C HIS A 125 19.96 12.15 -20.56
N GLY A 126 21.26 11.88 -20.78
CA GLY A 126 22.15 11.15 -19.90
C GLY A 126 21.87 11.43 -18.43
N ILE A 127 21.76 10.35 -17.67
CA ILE A 127 21.77 10.40 -16.22
C ILE A 127 23.03 11.17 -15.86
N GLY A 128 22.91 12.42 -15.38
CA GLY A 128 23.96 12.97 -14.51
C GLY A 128 24.09 11.91 -13.44
N GLU A 129 25.22 11.18 -13.44
CA GLU A 129 25.43 9.95 -12.68
C GLU A 129 24.67 10.06 -11.37
N LEU A 130 23.73 9.14 -11.08
CA LEU A 130 23.20 9.03 -9.73
C LEU A 130 24.43 8.81 -8.87
N ARG A 131 24.96 9.90 -8.30
CA ARG A 131 26.18 9.89 -7.50
C ARG A 131 25.87 8.90 -6.40
N VAL A 132 26.51 7.74 -6.48
CA VAL A 132 26.56 6.81 -5.38
C VAL A 132 27.39 7.56 -4.34
N SER A 133 26.71 8.34 -3.50
CA SER A 133 27.31 8.83 -2.28
C SER A 133 27.81 7.59 -1.56
N ARG A 134 29.13 7.48 -1.42
CA ARG A 134 29.77 6.39 -0.69
C ARG A 134 29.03 6.26 0.66
N PRO A 135 28.55 5.08 1.05
CA PRO A 135 27.83 4.91 2.31
C PRO A 135 28.71 5.44 3.43
N SER A 136 28.27 6.48 4.13
CA SER A 136 29.01 7.06 5.24
C SER A 136 28.90 6.24 6.53
N LEU A 137 28.17 5.12 6.53
CA LEU A 137 28.09 4.14 7.62
C LEU A 137 27.81 2.76 6.99
N LEU A 138 28.49 1.70 7.48
CA LEU A 138 28.49 0.33 6.93
C LEU A 138 27.12 -0.38 6.82
N CYS A 139 26.02 0.25 7.24
CA CYS A 139 24.69 -0.37 7.29
C CYS A 139 23.56 0.41 6.60
N GLN A 140 23.84 1.52 5.90
CA GLN A 140 22.77 2.35 5.32
C GLN A 140 22.80 2.35 3.78
N LEU A 141 21.65 2.06 3.16
CA LEU A 141 21.47 2.24 1.73
C LEU A 141 21.63 3.72 1.36
N PRO A 142 22.21 4.04 0.18
CA PRO A 142 22.24 5.41 -0.29
C PRO A 142 20.81 5.93 -0.48
N LEU A 143 20.55 7.14 -0.01
CA LEU A 143 19.30 7.85 -0.31
C LEU A 143 19.22 8.16 -1.81
N ALA A 144 18.04 7.94 -2.38
CA ALA A 144 17.74 8.33 -3.74
C ALA A 144 17.74 9.86 -3.87
N PRO A 145 18.12 10.42 -5.04
CA PRO A 145 18.18 11.86 -5.23
C PRO A 145 16.84 12.54 -4.96
N VAL A 146 16.88 13.63 -4.22
CA VAL A 146 15.73 14.55 -4.07
C VAL A 146 15.57 15.35 -5.35
N PHE A 147 14.33 15.62 -5.72
CA PHE A 147 13.98 16.43 -6.89
C PHE A 147 12.60 17.04 -6.74
N GLN A 148 12.33 18.09 -7.53
CA GLN A 148 11.01 18.68 -7.61
C GLN A 148 10.13 17.91 -8.61
N PRO A 149 8.99 17.33 -8.19
CA PRO A 149 8.07 16.65 -9.09
C PRO A 149 7.51 17.61 -10.14
N THR A 150 7.54 17.16 -11.40
CA THR A 150 7.00 17.92 -12.55
C THR A 150 5.47 18.02 -12.48
N ALA A 151 4.87 18.93 -13.23
CA ALA A 151 3.41 19.06 -13.28
C ALA A 151 2.70 17.74 -13.65
N PRO A 152 3.16 16.95 -14.65
CA PRO A 152 2.58 15.62 -14.92
C PRO A 152 2.68 14.63 -13.76
N MET A 153 3.80 14.63 -13.01
CA MET A 153 3.95 13.77 -11.83
C MET A 153 2.97 14.16 -10.72
N ARG A 154 2.80 15.47 -10.48
CA ARG A 154 1.85 16.00 -9.50
C ARG A 154 0.41 15.66 -9.86
N HIS A 155 0.05 15.83 -11.13
CA HIS A 155 -1.26 15.45 -11.64
C HIS A 155 -1.49 13.95 -11.51
N GLY A 156 -0.50 13.13 -11.88
CA GLY A 156 -0.55 11.68 -11.69
C GLY A 156 -0.85 11.29 -10.25
N LEU A 157 -0.13 11.84 -9.26
CA LEU A 157 -0.39 11.55 -7.85
C LEU A 157 -1.77 12.00 -7.37
N ARG A 158 -2.21 13.21 -7.76
CA ARG A 158 -3.49 13.79 -7.34
C ARG A 158 -4.68 13.05 -7.94
N ASP A 159 -4.58 12.68 -9.21
CA ASP A 159 -5.69 12.14 -9.99
C ASP A 159 -5.66 10.59 -10.00
N THR A 160 -4.74 9.96 -9.23
CA THR A 160 -4.69 8.50 -9.07
C THR A 160 -5.90 8.03 -8.27
N GLU A 161 -6.69 7.17 -8.91
CA GLU A 161 -7.74 6.38 -8.27
C GLU A 161 -7.40 4.89 -8.39
N TRP A 162 -7.69 4.12 -7.35
CA TRP A 162 -7.48 2.67 -7.36
C TRP A 162 -8.66 1.98 -6.68
N PRO A 163 -9.54 1.31 -7.44
CA PRO A 163 -10.70 0.63 -6.88
C PRO A 163 -10.33 -0.35 -5.76
N GLY A 164 -10.96 -0.18 -4.60
CA GLY A 164 -10.69 -1.00 -3.41
C GLY A 164 -9.41 -0.66 -2.64
N ARG A 165 -8.82 0.53 -2.85
CA ARG A 165 -7.71 1.05 -2.03
C ARG A 165 -8.09 2.41 -1.48
N THR A 166 -8.27 2.49 -0.17
CA THR A 166 -8.74 3.68 0.56
C THR A 166 -9.87 4.43 -0.16
N GLN A 167 -10.80 3.67 -0.76
CA GLN A 167 -11.85 4.21 -1.60
C GLN A 167 -13.11 4.50 -0.78
N MET A 168 -13.67 5.69 -0.94
CA MET A 168 -14.92 6.09 -0.28
C MET A 168 -16.04 6.25 -1.31
N LEU A 169 -17.18 5.60 -1.07
CA LEU A 169 -18.39 5.78 -1.89
C LEU A 169 -19.53 6.30 -1.02
N CYS A 170 -20.03 7.49 -1.33
CA CYS A 170 -21.14 8.12 -0.62
C CYS A 170 -22.46 7.88 -1.36
N ARG A 171 -23.47 7.35 -0.66
CA ARG A 171 -24.83 7.10 -1.15
C ARG A 171 -25.85 7.63 -0.11
N GLY A 172 -26.10 8.95 -0.15
CA GLY A 172 -26.95 9.61 0.85
C GLY A 172 -26.37 9.50 2.26
N PRO A 173 -27.10 8.97 3.26
CA PRO A 173 -26.59 8.80 4.63
C PRO A 173 -25.59 7.64 4.76
N LEU A 174 -25.47 6.78 3.73
CA LEU A 174 -24.60 5.62 3.71
C LEU A 174 -23.24 5.97 3.09
N THR A 175 -22.16 5.69 3.80
CA THR A 175 -20.79 5.81 3.28
C THR A 175 -20.09 4.47 3.36
N TRP A 176 -19.62 3.99 2.20
CA TRP A 176 -18.81 2.78 2.08
C TRP A 176 -17.33 3.15 2.08
N TYR A 177 -16.54 2.42 2.85
CA TYR A 177 -15.09 2.53 2.95
C TYR A 177 -14.52 1.20 2.52
N LEU A 178 -13.77 1.18 1.42
CA LEU A 178 -13.37 -0.03 0.72
C LEU A 178 -11.85 -0.10 0.68
N ASP A 179 -11.27 -1.11 1.33
CA ASP A 179 -9.83 -1.33 1.29
C ASP A 179 -9.46 -2.81 1.36
N GLY A 180 -8.72 -3.30 0.36
CA GLY A 180 -8.26 -4.70 0.26
C GLY A 180 -7.12 -5.08 1.21
N ALA A 181 -6.89 -4.36 2.30
CA ALA A 181 -5.93 -4.72 3.34
C ALA A 181 -6.23 -6.10 3.92
N HIS A 182 -5.19 -6.92 4.06
CA HIS A 182 -5.30 -8.33 4.47
C HIS A 182 -4.04 -8.85 5.19
N THR A 183 -3.07 -7.98 5.43
CA THR A 183 -1.94 -8.23 6.33
C THR A 183 -2.16 -7.45 7.63
N CYS A 184 -1.57 -7.89 8.73
CA CYS A 184 -1.71 -7.19 10.02
C CYS A 184 -1.37 -5.69 9.89
N SER A 185 -0.25 -5.35 9.25
CA SER A 185 0.17 -3.96 9.04
C SER A 185 -0.76 -3.17 8.12
N SER A 186 -1.27 -3.77 7.04
CA SER A 186 -2.21 -3.08 6.13
C SER A 186 -3.58 -2.88 6.78
N VAL A 187 -4.09 -3.84 7.55
CA VAL A 187 -5.36 -3.72 8.27
C VAL A 187 -5.26 -2.60 9.31
N GLN A 188 -4.15 -2.50 10.05
CA GLN A 188 -3.93 -1.37 10.95
C GLN A 188 -3.92 -0.03 10.22
N ALA A 189 -3.28 0.06 9.05
CA ALA A 189 -3.28 1.27 8.24
C ALA A 189 -4.69 1.62 7.73
N CYS A 190 -5.47 0.62 7.30
CA CYS A 190 -6.87 0.77 6.91
C CYS A 190 -7.73 1.29 8.07
N VAL A 191 -7.58 0.72 9.28
CA VAL A 191 -8.32 1.18 10.47
C VAL A 191 -7.96 2.62 10.84
N ARG A 192 -6.67 3.01 10.75
CA ARG A 192 -6.25 4.40 10.97
C ARG A 192 -6.91 5.34 9.97
N TRP A 193 -6.87 5.01 8.69
CA TRP A 193 -7.53 5.76 7.63
C TRP A 193 -9.04 5.90 7.88
N PHE A 194 -9.74 4.80 8.17
CA PHE A 194 -11.17 4.80 8.46
C PHE A 194 -11.51 5.72 9.63
N ARG A 195 -10.75 5.65 10.73
CA ARG A 195 -10.94 6.53 11.91
C ARG A 195 -10.74 8.01 11.57
N GLN A 196 -9.72 8.34 10.77
CA GLN A 196 -9.48 9.71 10.31
C GLN A 196 -10.62 10.22 9.43
N ALA A 197 -11.13 9.38 8.53
CA ALA A 197 -12.23 9.74 7.64
C ALA A 197 -13.55 9.99 8.40
N LEU A 198 -13.80 9.27 9.50
CA LEU A 198 -14.96 9.48 10.38
C LEU A 198 -14.92 10.85 11.10
N GLN A 199 -13.74 11.29 11.56
CA GLN A 199 -13.60 12.56 12.30
C GLN A 199 -13.97 13.81 11.49
N ARG A 200 -14.01 13.70 10.15
CA ARG A 200 -14.38 14.80 9.26
C ARG A 200 -15.87 15.10 9.26
N ARG A 201 -16.71 14.20 9.81
CA ARG A 201 -18.16 14.39 9.89
C ARG A 201 -18.59 14.76 11.30
N LYS A 202 -19.62 15.60 11.40
CA LYS A 202 -20.22 16.05 12.67
C LYS A 202 -21.73 15.80 12.63
N GLY A 203 -22.26 15.20 13.69
CA GLY A 203 -23.67 15.28 14.07
C GLY A 203 -24.48 13.97 13.97
N GLY A 204 -25.41 13.81 14.91
CA GLY A 204 -26.43 12.75 14.91
C GLY A 204 -25.94 11.37 15.38
N PRO A 205 -26.87 10.42 15.57
CA PRO A 205 -26.55 9.01 15.84
C PRO A 205 -25.91 8.36 14.60
N GLU A 206 -24.71 7.80 14.77
CA GLU A 206 -23.97 7.09 13.72
C GLU A 206 -23.98 5.58 13.96
N VAL A 207 -24.13 4.80 12.88
CA VAL A 207 -23.95 3.35 12.91
C VAL A 207 -22.71 2.97 12.12
N ARG A 208 -21.89 2.07 12.69
CA ARG A 208 -20.65 1.59 12.08
C ARG A 208 -20.74 0.08 11.88
N VAL A 209 -20.53 -0.35 10.64
CA VAL A 209 -20.59 -1.75 10.22
C VAL A 209 -19.23 -2.16 9.69
N LEU A 210 -18.74 -3.32 10.12
CA LEU A 210 -17.51 -3.92 9.59
C LEU A 210 -17.89 -5.18 8.81
N LEU A 211 -17.58 -5.19 7.51
CA LEU A 211 -17.57 -6.38 6.68
C LEU A 211 -16.12 -6.84 6.53
N PHE A 212 -15.78 -7.93 7.19
CA PHE A 212 -14.42 -8.47 7.21
C PHE A 212 -14.40 -9.92 6.78
N ASN A 213 -13.46 -10.28 5.91
CA ASN A 213 -13.17 -11.66 5.58
C ASN A 213 -11.67 -11.84 5.37
N SER A 214 -11.08 -12.87 5.96
CA SER A 214 -9.70 -13.29 5.72
C SER A 214 -9.70 -14.72 5.19
N THR A 215 -9.16 -14.93 3.99
CA THR A 215 -9.16 -16.24 3.31
C THR A 215 -7.78 -16.91 3.36
N GLY A 216 -7.73 -18.20 3.71
CA GLY A 216 -6.54 -19.08 3.72
C GLY A 216 -6.16 -19.62 5.12
N ASP A 217 -5.09 -20.41 5.23
CA ASP A 217 -4.46 -20.91 6.49
C ASP A 217 -3.82 -19.79 7.33
N ARG A 218 -4.43 -18.61 7.34
CA ARG A 218 -3.90 -17.42 7.98
C ARG A 218 -4.59 -17.32 9.33
N ASP A 219 -3.85 -17.60 10.40
CA ASP A 219 -4.37 -17.63 11.76
C ASP A 219 -5.10 -16.31 12.08
N GLY A 220 -6.43 -16.36 12.17
CA GLY A 220 -7.27 -15.26 12.70
C GLY A 220 -7.04 -15.01 14.19
N ARG A 221 -5.97 -15.59 14.76
CA ARG A 221 -5.53 -15.55 16.15
C ARG A 221 -4.29 -14.68 16.34
N ASP A 222 -3.97 -13.81 15.39
CA ASP A 222 -2.96 -12.76 15.63
C ASP A 222 -3.37 -11.98 16.89
N PRO A 223 -2.56 -11.95 17.95
CA PRO A 223 -2.88 -11.26 19.20
C PRO A 223 -3.18 -9.76 19.00
N VAL A 224 -2.78 -9.19 17.87
CA VAL A 224 -3.06 -7.80 17.48
C VAL A 224 -4.46 -7.61 16.88
N LEU A 225 -5.03 -8.64 16.25
CA LEU A 225 -6.41 -8.65 15.74
C LEU A 225 -7.41 -9.17 16.77
N GLN A 226 -6.96 -9.52 17.99
CA GLN A 226 -7.86 -9.72 19.11
C GLN A 226 -8.63 -8.42 19.31
N THR A 227 -9.91 -8.45 18.92
CA THR A 227 -10.84 -7.41 19.27
C THR A 227 -10.78 -7.28 20.79
N PRO A 228 -10.56 -6.08 21.38
CA PRO A 228 -10.97 -5.88 22.76
C PRO A 228 -12.42 -6.38 22.86
N SER A 229 -12.77 -7.01 23.99
CA SER A 229 -14.08 -7.59 24.27
C SER A 229 -15.17 -6.91 23.45
N PRO A 230 -15.95 -7.67 22.63
CA PRO A 230 -16.82 -7.10 21.63
C PRO A 230 -17.62 -5.97 22.28
N PRO A 231 -17.67 -4.77 21.68
CA PRO A 231 -18.47 -3.69 22.24
C PRO A 231 -19.87 -4.25 22.50
N ARG A 232 -20.50 -3.87 23.62
CA ARG A 232 -21.78 -4.45 24.08
C ARG A 232 -22.89 -4.43 23.00
N ASP A 233 -22.70 -3.61 21.96
CA ASP A 233 -23.63 -3.40 20.85
C ASP A 233 -23.19 -4.06 19.53
N LEU A 234 -22.21 -4.98 19.54
CA LEU A 234 -21.79 -5.72 18.35
C LEU A 234 -22.88 -6.74 17.94
N LEU A 235 -23.68 -6.39 16.95
CA LEU A 235 -24.65 -7.30 16.34
C LEU A 235 -23.90 -8.28 15.41
N SER A 236 -23.64 -9.49 15.90
CA SER A 236 -22.94 -10.53 15.12
C SER A 236 -23.71 -10.98 13.89
N HIS A 237 -25.05 -10.88 13.90
CA HIS A 237 -25.92 -11.10 12.74
C HIS A 237 -27.20 -10.27 12.90
N PRO A 238 -27.33 -9.09 12.27
CA PRO A 238 -28.60 -8.35 12.30
C PRO A 238 -29.66 -9.15 11.54
N VAL A 239 -30.57 -9.78 12.26
CA VAL A 239 -31.81 -10.30 11.67
C VAL A 239 -32.62 -9.09 11.18
N ALA A 240 -33.28 -9.21 10.02
CA ALA A 240 -33.96 -8.11 9.34
C ALA A 240 -34.98 -7.33 10.20
N SER A 241 -35.40 -7.89 11.34
CA SER A 241 -36.34 -7.28 12.27
C SER A 241 -35.70 -6.36 13.33
N SER A 242 -34.60 -6.75 14.00
CA SER A 242 -34.01 -5.96 15.11
C SER A 242 -32.80 -5.11 14.72
N GLY A 243 -31.97 -5.55 13.76
CA GLY A 243 -30.84 -4.76 13.28
C GLY A 243 -31.25 -3.63 12.34
N ALA A 244 -32.42 -3.74 11.72
CA ALA A 244 -32.92 -2.76 10.76
C ALA A 244 -33.54 -1.50 11.40
N SER A 245 -33.93 -1.52 12.68
CA SER A 245 -34.40 -0.30 13.36
C SER A 245 -33.24 0.65 13.66
N VAL A 246 -32.13 0.11 14.17
CA VAL A 246 -30.90 0.86 14.44
C VAL A 246 -30.36 1.52 13.17
N LEU A 247 -30.40 0.82 12.03
CA LEU A 247 -30.01 1.39 10.73
C LEU A 247 -31.00 2.45 10.20
N ARG A 248 -32.29 2.34 10.54
CA ARG A 248 -33.33 3.29 10.11
C ARG A 248 -33.30 4.61 10.88
N GLU A 249 -32.88 4.56 12.14
CA GLU A 249 -32.79 5.74 13.02
C GLU A 249 -31.45 6.47 12.89
N ALA A 250 -30.47 5.89 12.20
CA ALA A 250 -29.14 6.45 12.04
C ALA A 250 -29.15 7.68 11.11
N ALA A 251 -28.53 8.77 11.57
CA ALA A 251 -28.27 9.94 10.73
C ALA A 251 -27.17 9.64 9.69
N ALA A 252 -26.24 8.74 10.02
CA ALA A 252 -25.22 8.26 9.11
C ALA A 252 -24.89 6.79 9.37
N VAL A 253 -24.66 6.05 8.28
CA VAL A 253 -24.23 4.65 8.32
C VAL A 253 -22.87 4.54 7.62
N HIS A 254 -21.88 4.01 8.33
CA HIS A 254 -20.52 3.83 7.83
C HIS A 254 -20.21 2.35 7.71
N VAL A 255 -19.93 1.88 6.50
CA VAL A 255 -19.62 0.46 6.24
C VAL A 255 -18.17 0.35 5.81
N LEU A 256 -17.33 -0.22 6.66
CA LEU A 256 -15.95 -0.59 6.31
C LEU A 256 -15.92 -2.01 5.76
N VAL A 257 -15.38 -2.17 4.55
CA VAL A 257 -15.18 -3.46 3.88
C VAL A 257 -13.69 -3.69 3.70
N THR A 258 -13.16 -4.72 4.36
CA THR A 258 -11.72 -5.02 4.32
C THR A 258 -11.42 -6.50 4.62
N GLY A 259 -10.15 -6.88 4.64
CA GLY A 259 -9.67 -8.24 4.92
C GLY A 259 -9.34 -9.05 3.67
N SER A 260 -9.90 -8.71 2.50
CA SER A 260 -9.61 -9.39 1.24
C SER A 260 -9.99 -8.56 0.02
N LEU A 261 -9.14 -8.55 -1.01
CA LEU A 261 -9.46 -7.97 -2.32
C LEU A 261 -10.65 -8.67 -2.99
N HIS A 262 -10.86 -9.97 -2.75
CA HIS A 262 -12.02 -10.68 -3.29
C HIS A 262 -13.34 -10.20 -2.67
N LEU A 263 -13.35 -9.96 -1.35
CA LEU A 263 -14.52 -9.40 -0.67
C LEU A 263 -14.80 -7.98 -1.19
N VAL A 264 -13.77 -7.13 -1.22
CA VAL A 264 -13.90 -5.74 -1.69
C VAL A 264 -14.36 -5.69 -3.13
N GLY A 265 -13.78 -6.51 -4.02
CA GLY A 265 -14.21 -6.63 -5.41
C GLY A 265 -15.66 -7.11 -5.54
N GLY A 266 -16.08 -8.10 -4.74
CA GLY A 266 -17.46 -8.58 -4.71
C GLY A 266 -18.46 -7.49 -4.30
N VAL A 267 -18.13 -6.71 -3.27
CA VAL A 267 -18.94 -5.56 -2.85
C VAL A 267 -18.96 -4.47 -3.92
N LEU A 268 -17.81 -4.13 -4.52
CA LEU A 268 -17.73 -3.13 -5.59
C LEU A 268 -18.63 -3.46 -6.77
N LYS A 269 -18.67 -4.72 -7.21
CA LYS A 269 -19.56 -5.16 -8.29
C LYS A 269 -21.04 -4.92 -8.00
N LEU A 270 -21.44 -5.00 -6.73
CA LEU A 270 -22.82 -4.74 -6.30
C LEU A 270 -23.12 -3.24 -6.17
N LEU A 271 -22.14 -2.44 -5.74
CA LEU A 271 -22.30 -1.00 -5.51
C LEU A 271 -22.15 -0.16 -6.79
N ASP A 272 -21.37 -0.67 -7.73
CA ASP A 272 -21.12 -0.06 -9.03
C ASP A 272 -21.01 -1.15 -10.11
N PRO A 273 -22.15 -1.47 -10.74
CA PRO A 273 -22.20 -2.49 -11.80
C PRO A 273 -21.31 -2.16 -13.01
N SER A 274 -20.94 -0.88 -13.20
CA SER A 274 -20.07 -0.48 -14.32
C SER A 274 -18.64 -1.01 -14.18
N LEU A 275 -18.20 -1.32 -12.96
CA LEU A 275 -16.89 -1.90 -12.66
C LEU A 275 -16.82 -3.42 -12.86
N SER A 276 -17.92 -4.05 -13.30
CA SER A 276 -18.01 -5.51 -13.52
C SER A 276 -17.58 -5.95 -14.93
N GLN A 277 -17.11 -5.03 -15.78
CA GLN A 277 -16.64 -5.32 -17.14
C GLN A 277 -15.15 -5.63 -17.20
#